data_AF-A0A2N2I0P7-F1
#
_entry.id   AF-A0A2N2I0P7-F1
#
_cell.length_a   1.000
_cell.length_b   1.000
_cell.length_c   1.000
_cell.angle_alpha   90.00
_cell.angle_beta   90.00
_cell.angle_gamma   90.00
#
_symmetry.space_group_name_H-M   'P 1'
#
loop_
_entity.id
_entity.type
_entity.pdbx_description
1 polymer ?
#
loop_
_entity_poly.entity_id
_entity_poly.type
_entity_poly.pdbx_seq_one_letter_code
_entity_poly.pdbx_strand_id
1 'polypeptide(L)'
;MILMGLGFLAISVTTNDLQITTRIVGEKKALIAAEAGINMLSHSFAPDTSSSVSGHVVDSSDPASIYSISNATRPTSGADTLPLKGYAIGGGQQWGQMLFNVRVTGENTYYGSQVQIDVGMGYGPVEITTMFR
;
A
#
# COMPACT_ATOMS: atom_id res chain seq x y z
N MET A 1 -3.31 -50.09 20.00
CA MET A 1 -4.16 -49.00 19.47
C MET A 1 -3.73 -47.61 19.92
N ILE A 2 -3.07 -47.45 21.09
CA ILE A 2 -2.62 -46.13 21.56
C ILE A 2 -1.51 -45.49 20.69
N LEU A 3 -0.59 -46.31 20.15
CA LEU A 3 0.51 -45.82 19.30
C LEU A 3 0.01 -45.19 18.00
N MET A 4 -1.02 -45.77 17.39
CA MET A 4 -1.64 -45.25 16.17
C MET A 4 -2.40 -43.94 16.45
N GLY A 5 -3.12 -43.87 17.57
CA GLY A 5 -3.79 -42.64 18.01
C GLY A 5 -2.81 -41.49 18.27
N LEU A 6 -1.68 -41.76 18.93
CA LEU A 6 -0.61 -40.77 19.12
C LEU A 6 0.04 -40.36 17.79
N GLY A 7 0.26 -41.30 16.87
CA GLY A 7 0.78 -41.01 15.54
C GLY A 7 -0.12 -40.04 14.76
N PHE A 8 -1.44 -40.29 14.75
CA PHE A 8 -2.40 -39.39 14.10
C PHE A 8 -2.44 -38.00 14.76
N LEU A 9 -2.39 -37.93 16.09
CA LEU A 9 -2.38 -36.65 16.80
C LEU A 9 -1.13 -35.84 16.44
N ALA A 10 0.05 -36.46 16.46
CA ALA A 10 1.30 -35.80 16.12
C ALA A 10 1.28 -35.25 14.68
N ILE A 11 0.82 -36.04 13.71
CA ILE A 11 0.72 -35.61 12.31
C ILE A 11 -0.27 -34.44 12.17
N SER A 12 -1.43 -34.52 12.83
CA SER A 12 -2.47 -33.48 12.77
C SER A 12 -1.97 -32.15 13.35
N VAL A 13 -1.33 -32.17 14.52
CA VAL A 13 -0.77 -30.95 15.15
C VAL A 13 0.31 -30.34 14.27
N THR A 14 1.24 -31.16 13.74
CA THR A 14 2.35 -30.65 12.91
C THR A 14 1.85 -30.07 11.58
N THR A 15 0.83 -30.68 10.98
CA THR A 15 0.24 -30.19 9.72
C THR A 15 -0.44 -28.85 9.92
N ASN A 16 -1.19 -28.68 11.01
CA ASN A 16 -1.83 -27.40 11.33
C ASN A 16 -0.81 -26.30 11.57
N ASP A 17 0.28 -26.59 12.29
CA ASP A 17 1.34 -25.63 12.56
C ASP A 17 2.08 -25.18 11.28
N LEU A 18 2.33 -26.12 10.36
CA LEU A 18 2.89 -25.81 9.03
C LEU A 18 1.96 -24.94 8.18
N GLN A 19 0.64 -25.19 8.21
CA GLN A 19 -0.31 -24.37 7.48
C GLN A 19 -0.38 -22.93 7.99
N ILE A 20 -0.34 -22.74 9.31
CA ILE A 20 -0.33 -21.39 9.90
C ILE A 20 0.98 -20.67 9.54
N THR A 21 2.11 -21.36 9.68
CA THR A 21 3.43 -20.78 9.38
C THR A 21 3.54 -20.37 7.91
N THR A 22 3.08 -21.21 6.98
CA THR A 22 3.11 -20.90 5.53
C THR A 22 2.23 -19.69 5.19
N ARG A 23 1.05 -19.55 5.82
CA ARG A 23 0.23 -18.35 5.68
C ARG A 23 0.94 -17.10 6.18
N ILE A 24 1.54 -17.14 7.38
CA ILE A 24 2.24 -15.98 7.97
C ILE A 24 3.40 -15.53 7.08
N VAL A 25 4.19 -16.46 6.52
CA VAL A 25 5.27 -16.11 5.60
C VAL A 25 4.73 -15.44 4.34
N GLY A 26 3.64 -15.96 3.77
CA GLY A 26 2.97 -15.36 2.63
C GLY A 26 2.48 -13.95 2.92
N GLU A 27 1.77 -13.74 4.01
CA GLU A 27 1.25 -12.43 4.42
C GLU A 27 2.38 -11.42 4.65
N LYS A 28 3.47 -11.83 5.30
CA LYS A 28 4.65 -10.97 5.50
C LYS A 28 5.29 -10.57 4.17
N LYS A 29 5.41 -11.49 3.22
CA LYS A 29 5.96 -11.19 1.88
C LYS A 29 5.05 -10.23 1.11
N ALA A 30 3.74 -10.45 1.13
CA ALA A 30 2.77 -9.55 0.51
C ALA A 30 2.80 -8.15 1.16
N LEU A 31 2.97 -8.06 2.48
CA LEU A 31 3.12 -6.79 3.18
C LEU A 31 4.39 -6.04 2.76
N ILE A 32 5.55 -6.72 2.71
CA ILE A 32 6.80 -6.12 2.26
C ILE A 32 6.67 -5.62 0.82
N ALA A 33 5.97 -6.35 -0.05
CA ALA A 33 5.70 -5.91 -1.41
C ALA A 33 4.83 -4.64 -1.43
N ALA A 34 3.79 -4.58 -0.61
CA ALA A 34 2.96 -3.38 -0.48
C ALA A 34 3.79 -2.18 0.01
N GLU A 35 4.65 -2.35 1.02
CA GLU A 35 5.54 -1.31 1.53
C GLU A 35 6.54 -0.82 0.47
N ALA A 36 7.11 -1.72 -0.33
CA ALA A 36 7.96 -1.33 -1.45
C ALA A 36 7.21 -0.50 -2.49
N GLY A 37 5.96 -0.86 -2.79
CA GLY A 37 5.07 -0.07 -3.64
C GLY A 37 4.77 1.32 -3.05
N ILE A 38 4.54 1.42 -1.74
CA ILE A 38 4.34 2.71 -1.04
C ILE A 38 5.62 3.56 -1.08
N ASN A 39 6.79 2.95 -0.94
CA ASN A 39 8.06 3.66 -1.04
C ASN A 39 8.26 4.21 -2.46
N MET A 40 8.01 3.40 -3.48
CA MET A 40 8.08 3.84 -4.89
C MET A 40 7.05 4.93 -5.21
N LEU A 41 5.84 4.80 -4.68
CA LEU A 41 4.81 5.84 -4.75
C LEU A 41 5.34 7.14 -4.13
N SER A 42 5.89 7.08 -2.93
CA SER A 42 6.41 8.26 -2.21
C SER A 42 7.52 8.99 -2.98
N HIS A 43 8.35 8.26 -3.72
CA HIS A 43 9.42 8.85 -4.53
C HIS A 43 8.96 9.45 -5.85
N SER A 44 7.93 8.87 -6.48
CA SER A 44 7.53 9.19 -7.86
C SER A 44 6.18 9.89 -7.95
N PHE A 45 5.57 10.25 -6.82
CA PHE A 45 4.25 10.83 -6.80
C PHE A 45 4.22 12.22 -7.45
N ALA A 46 3.56 12.29 -8.60
CA ALA A 46 3.15 13.53 -9.24
C ALA A 46 1.69 13.37 -9.70
N PRO A 47 0.78 14.26 -9.29
CA PRO A 47 -0.65 14.11 -9.56
C PRO A 47 -0.96 14.13 -11.06
N ASP A 48 -0.23 14.93 -11.83
CA ASP A 48 -0.46 15.13 -13.27
C ASP A 48 -0.02 13.92 -14.13
N THR A 49 0.89 13.08 -13.61
CA THR A 49 1.42 11.91 -14.31
C THR A 49 1.10 10.60 -13.60
N SER A 50 0.34 10.65 -12.50
CA SER A 50 0.01 9.47 -11.70
C SER A 50 -0.79 8.47 -12.55
N SER A 51 -0.11 7.39 -12.93
CA SER A 51 -0.66 6.28 -13.71
C SER A 51 -0.61 5.03 -12.86
N SER A 52 -1.61 4.15 -13.01
CA SER A 52 -1.62 2.89 -12.29
C SER A 52 -0.42 2.03 -12.68
N VAL A 53 0.28 1.50 -11.69
CA VAL A 53 1.35 0.51 -11.86
C VAL A 53 0.77 -0.86 -11.55
N SER A 54 1.04 -1.87 -12.37
CA SER A 54 0.52 -3.22 -12.14
C SER A 54 1.60 -4.28 -12.27
N GLY A 55 1.66 -5.18 -11.31
CA GLY A 55 2.50 -6.38 -11.35
C GLY A 55 4.00 -6.11 -11.36
N HIS A 56 4.45 -5.01 -10.74
CA HIS A 56 5.88 -4.70 -10.69
C HIS A 56 6.57 -5.58 -9.64
N VAL A 57 7.67 -6.23 -10.04
CA VAL A 57 8.47 -7.06 -9.15
C VAL A 57 9.25 -6.17 -8.17
N VAL A 58 9.25 -6.53 -6.89
CA VAL A 58 9.95 -5.79 -5.82
C VAL A 58 11.46 -5.93 -5.98
N ASP A 59 11.95 -7.16 -6.13
CA ASP A 59 13.35 -7.47 -6.34
C ASP A 59 13.50 -8.70 -7.26
N SER A 60 14.52 -8.66 -8.11
CA SER A 60 14.95 -9.75 -8.98
C SER A 60 15.23 -11.07 -8.24
N SER A 61 15.62 -11.00 -6.95
CA SER A 61 15.88 -12.18 -6.13
C SER A 61 14.60 -12.86 -5.60
N ASP A 62 13.46 -12.16 -5.61
CA ASP A 62 12.15 -12.69 -5.20
C ASP A 62 11.06 -12.28 -6.21
N PRO A 63 11.05 -12.89 -7.41
CA PRO A 63 10.18 -12.49 -8.51
C PRO A 63 8.69 -12.72 -8.25
N ALA A 64 8.36 -13.49 -7.21
CA ALA A 64 6.98 -13.76 -6.83
C ALA A 64 6.36 -12.64 -5.99
N SER A 65 7.17 -11.78 -5.37
CA SER A 65 6.71 -10.63 -4.61
C SER A 65 6.52 -9.44 -5.55
N ILE A 66 5.27 -9.08 -5.79
CA ILE A 66 4.88 -8.04 -6.74
C ILE A 66 4.01 -6.99 -6.06
N TYR A 67 4.05 -5.75 -6.56
CA TYR A 67 3.18 -4.68 -6.11
C TYR A 67 2.42 -4.04 -7.28
N SER A 68 1.25 -3.52 -6.96
CA SER A 68 0.41 -2.73 -7.87
C SER A 68 -0.05 -1.46 -7.15
N ILE A 69 -0.11 -0.36 -7.87
CA ILE A 69 -0.48 0.97 -7.39
C ILE A 69 -1.67 1.42 -8.23
N SER A 70 -2.80 1.76 -7.60
CA SER A 70 -3.96 2.29 -8.31
C SER A 70 -3.73 3.73 -8.77
N ASN A 71 -4.62 4.25 -9.60
CA ASN A 71 -4.61 5.68 -9.91
C ASN A 71 -4.86 6.51 -8.64
N ALA A 72 -4.25 7.69 -8.57
CA ALA A 72 -4.54 8.66 -7.52
C ALA A 72 -5.92 9.27 -7.75
N THR A 73 -6.71 9.36 -6.68
CA THR A 73 -8.06 9.94 -6.72
C THR A 73 -8.21 10.97 -5.60
N ARG A 74 -9.03 12.00 -5.81
CA ARG A 74 -9.32 12.97 -4.74
C ARG A 74 -10.19 12.29 -3.66
N PRO A 75 -9.97 12.59 -2.37
CA PRO A 75 -10.84 12.13 -1.30
C PRO A 75 -12.30 12.52 -1.56
N THR A 76 -13.22 11.56 -1.46
CA THR A 76 -14.67 11.79 -1.65
C THR A 76 -15.36 12.26 -0.38
N SER A 77 -14.67 12.26 0.76
CA SER A 77 -15.16 12.70 2.06
C SER A 77 -14.02 13.36 2.84
N GLY A 78 -14.33 14.44 3.56
CA GLY A 78 -13.35 15.24 4.30
C GLY A 78 -12.78 16.40 3.47
N ALA A 79 -11.69 16.98 3.95
CA ALA A 79 -11.00 18.04 3.24
C ALA A 79 -10.18 17.45 2.07
N ASP A 80 -10.32 18.03 0.88
CA ASP A 80 -9.52 17.69 -0.32
C ASP A 80 -8.23 18.53 -0.40
N THR A 81 -8.12 19.54 0.45
CA THR A 81 -6.94 20.40 0.55
C THR A 81 -6.59 20.68 2.00
N LEU A 82 -5.30 20.67 2.31
CA LEU A 82 -4.76 21.03 3.63
C LEU A 82 -4.01 22.38 3.52
N PRO A 83 -4.45 23.45 4.20
CA PRO A 83 -3.74 24.73 4.16
C PRO A 83 -2.39 24.63 4.90
N LEU A 84 -1.33 25.16 4.30
CA LEU A 84 -0.02 25.25 4.97
C LEU A 84 0.06 26.58 5.73
N LYS A 85 -0.02 26.51 7.06
CA LYS A 85 0.17 27.68 7.92
C LYS A 85 1.57 28.26 7.70
N GLY A 86 1.65 29.58 7.47
CA GLY A 86 2.91 30.28 7.23
C GLY A 86 3.33 30.40 5.75
N TYR A 87 2.61 29.74 4.83
CA TYR A 87 2.85 29.85 3.38
C TYR A 87 1.95 30.89 2.69
N ALA A 88 1.29 31.76 3.45
CA ALA A 88 0.55 32.88 2.89
C ALA A 88 1.53 33.97 2.42
N ILE A 89 1.82 33.99 1.12
CA ILE A 89 2.54 35.11 0.49
C ILE A 89 1.56 36.29 0.51
N GLY A 90 1.97 37.42 1.11
CA GLY A 90 1.11 38.58 1.34
C GLY A 90 0.30 38.97 0.10
N GLY A 91 -0.96 39.35 0.29
CA GLY A 91 -1.88 39.69 -0.82
C GLY A 91 -3.14 38.81 -0.90
N GLY A 92 -3.42 37.97 0.11
CA GLY A 92 -4.65 37.16 0.16
C GLY A 92 -4.54 35.78 -0.50
N GLN A 93 -3.39 35.44 -1.07
CA GLN A 93 -3.12 34.10 -1.61
C GLN A 93 -2.90 33.10 -0.47
N GLN A 94 -3.56 31.95 -0.57
CA GLN A 94 -3.37 30.83 0.35
C GLN A 94 -2.77 29.66 -0.40
N TRP A 95 -1.69 29.12 0.17
CA TRP A 95 -1.01 27.95 -0.36
C TRP A 95 -1.33 26.74 0.53
N GLY A 96 -1.53 25.60 -0.11
CA GLY A 96 -1.95 24.37 0.52
C GLY A 96 -1.30 23.14 -0.13
N GLN A 97 -1.66 21.98 0.40
CA GLN A 97 -1.44 20.69 -0.19
C GLN A 97 -2.78 20.16 -0.67
N MET A 98 -2.80 19.59 -1.87
CA MET A 98 -3.91 18.76 -2.33
C MET A 98 -3.74 17.35 -1.79
N LEU A 99 -4.83 16.74 -1.36
CA LEU A 99 -4.84 15.39 -0.82
C LEU A 99 -5.32 14.42 -1.90
N PHE A 100 -4.72 13.23 -1.92
CA PHE A 100 -5.06 12.16 -2.84
C PHE A 100 -5.10 10.84 -2.09
N ASN A 101 -6.02 9.97 -2.47
CA ASN A 101 -6.08 8.59 -2.02
C ASN A 101 -5.51 7.70 -3.12
N VAL A 102 -4.55 6.86 -2.75
CA VAL A 102 -3.92 5.88 -3.62
C VAL A 102 -3.98 4.53 -2.92
N ARG A 103 -4.34 3.47 -3.65
CA ARG A 103 -4.34 2.11 -3.15
C ARG A 103 -3.10 1.39 -3.62
N VAL A 104 -2.34 0.83 -2.69
CA VAL A 104 -1.20 -0.03 -2.98
C VAL A 104 -1.54 -1.46 -2.57
N THR A 105 -1.38 -2.38 -3.50
CA THR A 105 -1.62 -3.81 -3.28
C THR A 105 -0.31 -4.55 -3.45
N GLY A 106 0.13 -5.24 -2.40
CA GLY A 106 1.24 -6.18 -2.45
C GLY A 106 0.72 -7.61 -2.55
N GLU A 107 1.37 -8.43 -3.36
CA GLU A 107 0.99 -9.81 -3.60
C GLU A 107 2.24 -10.69 -3.60
N ASN A 108 2.10 -11.92 -3.08
CA ASN A 108 3.08 -12.96 -3.30
C ASN A 108 2.45 -14.16 -4.01
N THR A 109 2.89 -14.41 -5.24
CA THR A 109 2.32 -15.45 -6.11
C THR A 109 2.71 -16.88 -5.70
N TYR A 110 3.79 -17.08 -4.93
CA TYR A 110 4.16 -18.40 -4.42
C TYR A 110 3.27 -18.84 -3.25
N TYR A 111 2.87 -17.91 -2.40
CA TYR A 111 2.02 -18.20 -1.24
C TYR A 111 0.53 -17.89 -1.48
N GLY A 112 0.18 -17.26 -2.62
CA GLY A 112 -1.19 -16.86 -2.94
C GLY A 112 -1.75 -15.83 -1.96
N SER A 113 -0.89 -14.99 -1.39
CA SER A 113 -1.22 -14.00 -0.37
C SER A 113 -1.27 -12.60 -0.96
N GLN A 114 -2.17 -11.77 -0.42
CA GLN A 114 -2.36 -10.40 -0.87
C GLN A 114 -2.65 -9.48 0.31
N VAL A 115 -2.07 -8.28 0.30
CA VAL A 115 -2.30 -7.21 1.27
C VAL A 115 -2.59 -5.92 0.51
N GLN A 116 -3.66 -5.23 0.90
CA GLN A 116 -4.04 -3.94 0.34
C GLN A 116 -3.92 -2.86 1.41
N ILE A 117 -3.29 -1.74 1.05
CA ILE A 117 -3.11 -0.58 1.90
C ILE A 117 -3.59 0.65 1.13
N ASP A 118 -4.57 1.35 1.69
CA ASP A 118 -4.99 2.65 1.18
C ASP A 118 -4.17 3.75 1.86
N VAL A 119 -3.50 4.59 1.06
CA VAL A 119 -2.56 5.62 1.51
C VAL A 119 -3.04 7.00 1.07
N GLY A 120 -3.00 7.96 2.00
CA GLY A 120 -3.22 9.38 1.71
C GLY A 120 -1.91 10.06 1.32
N MET A 121 -1.88 10.69 0.15
CA MET A 121 -0.75 11.43 -0.40
C MET A 121 -1.06 12.92 -0.43
N GLY A 122 -0.18 13.74 0.14
CA GLY A 122 -0.25 15.20 0.02
C GLY A 122 0.68 15.71 -1.07
N TYR A 123 0.18 16.54 -1.99
CA TYR A 123 0.99 17.21 -3.00
C TYR A 123 0.91 18.72 -2.87
N GLY A 124 2.05 19.39 -2.80
CA GLY A 124 2.13 20.84 -2.67
C GLY A 124 3.57 21.33 -2.60
N PRO A 125 3.78 22.64 -2.41
CA PRO A 125 2.77 23.68 -2.22
C PRO A 125 2.05 24.06 -3.53
N VAL A 126 0.73 24.11 -3.49
CA VAL A 126 -0.14 24.58 -4.58
C VAL A 126 -1.02 25.73 -4.10
N GLU A 127 -1.36 26.66 -4.99
CA GLU A 127 -2.28 27.76 -4.66
C GLU A 127 -3.70 27.21 -4.50
N ILE A 128 -4.27 27.29 -3.29
CA ILE A 128 -5.62 26.78 -2.99
C ILE A 128 -6.70 27.85 -3.14
N THR A 129 -6.33 29.13 -3.29
CA THR A 129 -7.29 30.24 -3.51
C THR A 129 -8.08 30.11 -4.81
N THR A 130 -7.55 29.38 -5.79
CA THR A 130 -8.16 29.17 -7.11
C THR A 130 -9.07 27.93 -7.18
N MET A 131 -9.14 27.11 -6.11
CA MET A 131 -9.91 25.86 -6.08
C MET A 131 -11.36 26.03 -5.61
N PHE A 132 -11.81 27.26 -5.34
CA PHE A 132 -13.22 27.60 -5.20
C PHE A 132 -13.80 28.04 -6.55
N ARG A 133 -14.10 27.09 -7.44
CA ARG A 133 -15.14 27.29 -8.45
C ARG A 133 -15.81 25.99 -8.84
#